data_AF-A0A1C2Y223-F1
#
_entry.id   AF-A0A1C2Y223-F1
#
_cell.length_a   1.000
_cell.length_b   1.000
_cell.length_c   1.000
_cell.angle_alpha   90.00
_cell.angle_beta   90.00
_cell.angle_gamma   90.00
#
_symmetry.space_group_name_H-M   'P 1'
#
loop_
_entity.id
_entity.type
_entity.pdbx_description
1 polymer ?
#
loop_
_entity_poly.entity_id
_entity_poly.type
_entity_poly.pdbx_seq_one_letter_code
_entity_poly.pdbx_strand_id
1 'polypeptide(L)'
;MAENEILGSKEIEQLRDAIAHILKTSSMDKEELVYKEKELQDLLHEIEFADSCDGNYFEDFIVRLQQHRRERRKLKDELFIIEPVAELLREKYPNLINDLNKALGRCRKGEETIQNRTYTPRTNIFKQLLEDDVKKEA
;
A
#
# COMPACT_ATOMS: atom_id res chain seq x y z
N MET A 1 -0.64 -7.93 34.09
CA MET A 1 -0.05 -8.59 32.90
C MET A 1 -0.57 -7.82 31.72
N ALA A 2 0.29 -7.14 30.97
CA ALA A 2 -0.13 -6.37 29.81
C ALA A 2 -0.82 -7.33 28.83
N GLU A 3 -2.11 -7.14 28.63
CA GLU A 3 -2.85 -7.77 27.55
C GLU A 3 -2.14 -7.35 26.27
N ASN A 4 -1.41 -8.28 25.64
CA ASN A 4 -1.01 -8.10 24.25
C ASN A 4 -2.31 -8.03 23.46
N GLU A 5 -2.79 -6.80 23.26
CA GLU A 5 -3.85 -6.47 22.33
C GLU A 5 -3.47 -7.17 21.02
N ILE A 6 -4.26 -8.16 20.60
CA ILE A 6 -4.00 -8.88 19.37
C ILE A 6 -4.18 -7.85 18.25
N LEU A 7 -3.07 -7.24 17.84
CA LEU A 7 -3.02 -6.14 16.87
C LEU A 7 -2.80 -6.67 15.45
N GLY A 8 -3.13 -7.94 15.20
CA GLY A 8 -2.86 -8.62 13.93
C GLY A 8 -3.58 -7.94 12.75
N SER A 9 -4.77 -7.36 12.98
CA SER A 9 -5.45 -6.57 11.98
C SER A 9 -4.67 -5.32 11.55
N LYS A 10 -3.95 -4.67 12.47
CA LYS A 10 -3.17 -3.46 12.17
C LYS A 10 -1.94 -3.76 11.32
N GLU A 11 -1.26 -4.87 11.58
CA GLU A 11 -0.12 -5.30 10.74
C GLU A 11 -0.57 -5.68 9.32
N ILE A 12 -1.70 -6.39 9.20
CA ILE A 12 -2.28 -6.75 7.90
C ILE A 12 -2.73 -5.50 7.12
N GLU A 13 -3.30 -4.53 7.83
CA GLU A 13 -3.66 -3.23 7.26
C GLU A 13 -2.44 -2.49 6.71
N GLN A 14 -1.36 -2.39 7.48
CA GLN A 14 -0.11 -1.78 7.04
C GLN A 14 0.47 -2.48 5.80
N LEU A 15 0.46 -3.82 5.78
CA LEU A 15 0.94 -4.59 4.63
C LEU A 15 0.09 -4.31 3.38
N ARG A 16 -1.24 -4.34 3.51
CA ARG A 16 -2.15 -4.03 2.41
C ARG A 16 -1.89 -2.63 1.86
N ASP A 17 -1.76 -1.64 2.74
CA ASP A 17 -1.58 -0.25 2.35
C ASP A 17 -0.23 -0.02 1.67
N ALA A 18 0.84 -0.66 2.16
CA ALA A 18 2.14 -0.63 1.51
C ALA A 18 2.11 -1.24 0.11
N ILE A 19 1.45 -2.40 -0.07
CA ILE A 19 1.28 -3.05 -1.37
C ILE A 19 0.48 -2.15 -2.33
N ALA A 20 -0.62 -1.56 -1.84
CA ALA A 20 -1.43 -0.65 -2.62
C ALA A 20 -0.65 0.60 -3.05
N HIS A 21 0.16 1.15 -2.15
CA HIS A 21 1.05 2.27 -2.45
C HIS A 21 2.06 1.91 -3.55
N ILE A 22 2.78 0.80 -3.42
CA ILE A 22 3.76 0.34 -4.42
C ILE A 22 3.13 0.22 -5.81
N LEU A 23 1.98 -0.44 -5.91
CA LEU A 23 1.28 -0.62 -7.18
C LEU A 23 0.82 0.70 -7.79
N LYS A 24 0.31 1.61 -6.96
CA LYS A 24 -0.13 2.93 -7.38
C LYS A 24 1.05 3.78 -7.86
N THR A 25 2.11 3.88 -7.08
CA THR A 25 3.33 4.63 -7.40
C THR A 25 3.94 4.15 -8.71
N SER A 26 4.14 2.83 -8.89
CA SER A 26 4.66 2.28 -10.15
C SER A 26 3.78 2.65 -11.35
N SER A 27 2.44 2.65 -11.21
CA SER A 27 1.55 3.06 -12.30
C SER A 27 1.68 4.55 -12.63
N MET A 28 1.65 5.40 -11.60
CA MET A 28 1.72 6.85 -11.75
C MET A 28 3.07 7.29 -12.34
N ASP A 29 4.16 6.76 -11.82
CA ASP A 29 5.51 7.12 -12.27
C ASP A 29 5.73 6.69 -13.73
N LYS A 30 5.14 5.56 -14.16
CA LYS A 30 5.18 5.14 -15.57
C LYS A 30 4.43 6.12 -16.48
N GLU A 31 3.23 6.54 -16.08
CA GLU A 31 2.44 7.52 -16.84
C GLU A 31 3.16 8.87 -16.91
N GLU A 32 3.71 9.31 -15.79
CA GLU A 32 4.50 10.54 -15.71
C GLU A 32 5.76 10.45 -16.57
N LEU A 33 6.45 9.30 -16.56
CA LEU A 33 7.62 9.08 -17.41
C LEU A 33 7.28 9.21 -18.89
N VAL A 34 6.17 8.62 -19.34
CA VAL A 34 5.69 8.74 -20.73
C VAL A 34 5.40 10.20 -21.08
N TYR A 35 4.77 10.94 -20.17
CA TYR A 35 4.50 12.36 -20.36
C TYR A 35 5.80 13.19 -20.42
N LYS A 36 6.74 12.96 -19.50
CA LYS A 36 8.06 13.60 -19.47
C LYS A 36 8.89 13.33 -20.72
N GLU A 37 8.70 12.18 -21.37
CA GLU A 37 9.35 11.87 -22.66
C GLU A 37 8.79 12.69 -23.81
N LYS A 38 7.48 13.00 -23.81
CA LYS A 38 6.86 13.91 -24.78
C LYS A 38 7.33 15.34 -24.59
N GLU A 39 7.29 15.84 -23.35
CA GLU A 39 7.81 17.19 -23.03
C GLU A 39 9.29 17.33 -23.41
N LEU A 40 10.09 16.27 -23.24
CA LEU A 40 11.48 16.26 -23.68
C LEU A 40 11.60 16.38 -25.21
N GLN A 41 10.73 15.72 -25.98
CA GLN A 41 10.71 15.85 -27.44
C GLN A 41 10.31 17.26 -27.86
N ASP A 42 9.31 17.86 -27.22
CA ASP A 42 8.89 19.24 -27.52
C ASP A 42 10.04 20.24 -27.28
N LEU A 43 10.73 20.10 -26.14
CA LEU A 43 11.89 20.94 -25.82
C LEU A 43 13.05 20.75 -26.82
N LEU A 44 13.31 19.51 -27.26
CA LEU A 44 14.36 19.23 -28.23
C LEU A 44 14.01 19.76 -29.61
N HIS A 45 12.77 19.57 -30.05
CA HIS A 45 12.28 20.06 -31.33
C HIS A 45 12.45 21.58 -31.42
N GLU A 46 12.07 22.31 -30.37
CA GLU A 46 12.22 23.76 -30.35
C GLU A 46 13.68 24.20 -30.40
N ILE A 47 14.57 23.49 -29.70
CA ILE A 47 16.02 23.77 -29.73
C ILE A 47 16.62 23.47 -31.12
N GLU A 48 16.12 22.44 -31.82
CA GLU A 48 16.66 21.98 -33.11
C GLU A 48 16.19 22.83 -34.30
N PHE A 49 14.96 23.33 -34.28
CA PHE A 49 14.30 23.93 -35.45
C PHE A 49 13.97 25.43 -35.32
N ALA A 50 14.36 26.09 -34.23
CA ALA A 50 14.08 27.51 -34.09
C ALA A 50 14.92 28.38 -35.05
N ASP A 51 14.23 29.09 -35.95
CA ASP A 51 14.84 29.89 -37.04
C ASP A 51 15.56 31.16 -36.56
N SER A 52 15.21 31.68 -35.38
CA SER A 52 15.84 32.86 -34.78
C SER A 52 15.62 32.88 -33.27
N CYS A 53 16.64 32.47 -32.51
CA CYS A 53 16.61 32.53 -31.05
C CYS A 53 17.43 33.71 -30.56
N ASP A 54 16.78 34.63 -29.81
CA ASP A 54 17.50 35.51 -28.91
C ASP A 54 18.29 34.67 -27.91
N GLY A 55 19.53 35.08 -27.56
CA GLY A 55 20.41 34.30 -26.68
C GLY A 55 19.77 33.91 -25.34
N ASN A 56 18.91 34.79 -24.80
CA ASN A 56 18.17 34.55 -23.55
C ASN A 56 17.09 33.46 -23.71
N TYR A 57 16.45 33.36 -24.88
CA TYR A 57 15.48 32.30 -25.18
C TYR A 57 16.15 30.93 -25.14
N PHE A 58 17.32 30.81 -25.78
CA PHE A 58 18.06 29.55 -25.82
C PHE A 58 18.57 29.11 -24.44
N GLU A 59 18.99 30.06 -23.59
CA GLU A 59 19.42 29.78 -22.22
C GLU A 59 18.28 29.20 -21.37
N ASP A 60 17.08 29.79 -21.43
CA ASP A 60 15.89 29.30 -20.72
C ASP A 60 15.51 27.86 -21.14
N PHE A 61 15.57 27.56 -22.44
CA PHE A 61 15.29 26.23 -22.95
C PHE A 61 16.33 25.20 -22.50
N ILE A 62 17.62 25.54 -22.51
CA ILE A 62 18.67 24.66 -22.00
C ILE A 62 18.46 24.38 -20.51
N VAL A 63 18.16 25.39 -19.69
CA VAL A 63 17.91 25.22 -18.25
C VAL A 63 16.71 24.31 -18.02
N ARG A 64 15.60 24.54 -18.74
CA ARG A 64 14.41 23.67 -18.67
C ARG A 64 14.71 22.25 -19.11
N LEU A 65 15.48 22.06 -20.18
CA LEU A 65 15.92 20.74 -20.66
C LEU A 65 16.74 19.99 -19.60
N GLN A 66 17.67 20.68 -18.93
CA GLN A 66 18.47 20.09 -17.86
C GLN A 66 17.60 19.69 -16.67
N GLN A 67 16.67 20.55 -16.25
CA GLN A 67 15.72 20.25 -15.18
C GLN A 67 14.87 19.02 -15.56
N HIS A 68 14.32 19.00 -16.76
CA HIS A 68 13.54 17.88 -17.29
C HIS A 68 14.29 16.56 -17.23
N ARG A 69 15.55 16.56 -17.66
CA ARG A 69 16.39 15.36 -17.65
C ARG A 69 16.69 14.88 -16.23
N ARG A 70 16.85 15.80 -15.26
CA ARG A 70 17.04 15.45 -13.84
C ARG A 70 15.78 14.85 -13.24
N GLU A 71 14.61 15.45 -13.48
CA GLU A 71 13.32 14.93 -13.03
C GLU A 71 13.04 13.55 -13.61
N ARG A 72 13.20 13.39 -14.93
CA ARG A 72 13.08 12.11 -15.61
C ARG A 72 14.01 11.05 -15.02
N ARG A 73 15.25 11.40 -14.67
CA ARG A 73 16.20 10.46 -14.07
C ARG A 73 15.73 10.00 -12.70
N LYS A 74 15.26 10.92 -11.84
CA LYS A 74 14.70 10.56 -10.53
C LYS A 74 13.53 9.58 -10.66
N LEU A 75 12.58 9.86 -11.55
CA LEU A 75 11.46 8.96 -11.83
C LEU A 75 11.93 7.58 -12.31
N LYS A 76 12.94 7.52 -13.18
CA LYS A 76 13.52 6.25 -13.63
C LYS A 76 14.21 5.48 -12.51
N ASP A 77 14.95 6.17 -11.65
CA ASP A 77 15.65 5.55 -10.53
C ASP A 77 14.64 4.99 -9.50
N GLU A 78 13.56 5.73 -9.21
CA GLU A 78 12.47 5.30 -8.34
C GLU A 78 11.72 4.09 -8.94
N LEU A 79 11.34 4.17 -10.22
CA LEU A 79 10.74 3.04 -10.93
C LEU A 79 11.66 1.82 -10.93
N PHE A 80 12.96 1.99 -11.19
CA PHE A 80 13.89 0.87 -11.21
C PHE A 80 13.89 0.07 -9.89
N ILE A 81 13.70 0.75 -8.76
CA ILE A 81 13.63 0.10 -7.44
C ILE A 81 12.27 -0.58 -7.22
N ILE A 82 11.17 0.09 -7.58
CA ILE A 82 9.81 -0.35 -7.23
C ILE A 82 9.25 -1.37 -8.25
N GLU A 83 9.67 -1.28 -9.51
CA GLU A 83 9.11 -2.04 -10.63
C GLU A 83 9.20 -3.56 -10.46
N PRO A 84 10.31 -4.17 -10.01
CA PRO A 84 10.39 -5.62 -9.85
C PRO A 84 9.32 -6.17 -8.90
N VAL A 85 9.00 -5.42 -7.84
CA VAL A 85 7.96 -5.79 -6.87
C VAL A 85 6.58 -5.54 -7.46
N ALA A 86 6.37 -4.40 -8.13
CA ALA A 86 5.10 -4.08 -8.76
C ALA A 86 4.71 -5.07 -9.87
N GLU A 87 5.66 -5.50 -10.70
CA GLU A 87 5.46 -6.53 -11.74
C GLU A 87 5.11 -7.88 -11.12
N LEU A 88 5.88 -8.34 -10.12
CA LEU A 88 5.59 -9.57 -9.40
C LEU A 88 4.16 -9.59 -8.85
N LEU A 89 3.75 -8.49 -8.20
CA LEU A 89 2.42 -8.33 -7.63
C LEU A 89 1.32 -8.33 -8.70
N ARG A 90 1.52 -7.61 -9.81
CA ARG A 90 0.55 -7.57 -10.92
C ARG A 90 0.40 -8.91 -11.62
N GLU A 91 1.48 -9.62 -11.88
CA GLU A 91 1.47 -10.85 -12.68
C GLU A 91 1.06 -12.08 -11.87
N LYS A 92 1.62 -12.24 -10.67
CA LYS A 92 1.41 -13.46 -9.87
C LYS A 92 0.25 -13.32 -8.89
N TYR A 93 -0.04 -12.09 -8.44
CA TYR A 93 -1.01 -11.85 -7.39
C TYR A 93 -2.00 -10.70 -7.72
N PRO A 94 -2.70 -10.74 -8.88
CA PRO A 94 -3.54 -9.65 -9.35
C PRO A 94 -4.69 -9.30 -8.39
N ASN A 95 -5.13 -10.26 -7.57
CA ASN A 95 -6.23 -10.11 -6.61
C ASN A 95 -5.75 -9.87 -5.17
N LEU A 96 -4.45 -9.71 -4.92
CA LEU A 96 -3.88 -9.70 -3.56
C LEU A 96 -4.51 -8.66 -2.65
N ILE A 97 -4.71 -7.43 -3.14
CA ILE A 97 -5.34 -6.37 -2.34
C ILE A 97 -6.75 -6.77 -1.91
N ASN A 98 -7.53 -7.35 -2.82
CA ASN A 98 -8.89 -7.80 -2.52
C ASN A 98 -8.89 -8.95 -1.50
N ASP A 99 -7.94 -9.87 -1.62
CA ASP A 99 -7.83 -11.00 -0.71
C ASP A 99 -7.32 -10.56 0.68
N LEU A 100 -6.39 -9.60 0.74
CA LEU A 100 -5.97 -8.94 1.98
C LEU A 100 -7.12 -8.18 2.65
N ASN A 101 -7.96 -7.48 1.88
CA ASN A 101 -9.16 -6.83 2.41
C ASN A 101 -10.13 -7.83 3.05
N LYS A 102 -10.38 -8.97 2.39
CA LYS A 102 -11.21 -10.04 2.96
C LYS A 102 -10.59 -10.63 4.23
N ALA A 103 -9.29 -10.89 4.21
CA ALA A 103 -8.56 -11.41 5.36
C ALA A 103 -8.60 -10.45 6.54
N LEU A 104 -8.35 -9.15 6.30
CA LEU A 104 -8.44 -8.09 7.31
C LEU A 104 -9.83 -8.04 7.95
N GLY A 105 -10.89 -8.15 7.15
CA GLY A 105 -12.26 -8.22 7.66
C GLY A 105 -12.51 -9.43 8.57
N ARG A 106 -11.89 -10.59 8.28
CA ARG A 106 -11.96 -11.77 9.16
C ARG A 106 -11.17 -11.58 10.43
N CYS A 107 -9.98 -10.98 10.36
CA CYS A 107 -9.15 -10.68 11.52
C CYS A 107 -9.85 -9.72 12.48
N ARG A 108 -10.42 -8.62 11.98
CA ARG A 108 -11.19 -7.66 12.79
C ARG A 108 -12.38 -8.32 13.50
N LYS A 109 -13.13 -9.18 12.79
CA LYS A 109 -14.23 -9.96 13.40
C LYS A 109 -13.72 -10.95 14.45
N GLY A 110 -12.57 -11.57 14.22
CA GLY A 110 -11.92 -12.47 15.17
C GLY A 110 -11.51 -11.73 16.44
N GLU A 111 -10.88 -10.57 16.31
CA GLU A 111 -10.52 -9.68 17.42
C GLU A 111 -11.75 -9.26 18.23
N GLU A 112 -12.81 -8.80 17.56
CA GLU A 112 -14.09 -8.46 18.21
C GLU A 112 -14.70 -9.66 18.95
N THR A 113 -14.65 -10.85 18.36
CA THR A 113 -15.15 -12.08 18.98
C THR A 113 -14.33 -12.46 20.21
N ILE A 114 -13.00 -12.28 20.16
CA ILE A 114 -12.10 -12.56 21.29
C ILE A 114 -12.35 -11.57 22.42
N GLN A 115 -12.50 -10.28 22.10
CA GLN A 115 -12.78 -9.22 23.08
C GLN A 115 -14.13 -9.45 23.77
N ASN A 116 -15.16 -9.86 23.03
CA ASN A 116 -16.51 -10.11 23.57
C ASN A 116 -16.74 -11.57 23.98
N ARG A 117 -15.67 -12.37 24.11
CA ARG A 117 -15.78 -13.81 24.31
C ARG A 117 -16.33 -14.14 25.70
N THR A 118 -17.59 -14.51 25.78
CA THR A 118 -18.19 -15.05 27.01
C THR A 118 -18.20 -16.58 26.97
N TYR A 119 -17.64 -17.21 28.01
CA TYR A 119 -17.66 -18.67 28.11
C TYR A 119 -19.09 -19.16 28.38
N THR A 120 -19.61 -19.99 27.48
CA THR A 120 -20.85 -20.73 27.72
C THR A 120 -20.50 -22.15 28.17
N PRO A 121 -20.88 -22.58 29.39
CA PRO A 121 -20.61 -23.92 29.87
C PRO A 121 -21.18 -24.98 28.93
N ARG A 122 -20.32 -25.92 28.51
CA ARG A 122 -20.70 -27.01 27.59
C ARG A 122 -21.23 -28.25 28.31
N THR A 123 -21.15 -28.27 29.64
CA THR A 123 -21.46 -29.40 30.51
C THR A 123 -22.24 -28.93 31.72
N ASN A 124 -23.01 -29.83 32.32
CA ASN A 124 -23.81 -29.54 33.53
C ASN A 124 -23.01 -29.45 34.83
N ILE A 125 -21.66 -29.53 34.78
CA ILE A 125 -20.77 -29.45 35.94
C ILE A 125 -21.10 -28.27 36.87
N PHE A 126 -21.37 -27.09 36.32
CA PHE A 126 -21.72 -25.91 37.15
C PHE A 126 -23.06 -26.08 37.86
N LYS A 127 -24.05 -26.74 37.23
CA LYS A 127 -25.34 -27.03 37.88
C LYS A 127 -25.18 -28.07 38.97
N GLN A 128 -24.39 -29.11 38.73
CA GLN A 128 -24.10 -30.17 39.70
C GLN A 128 -23.40 -29.61 40.94
N LEU A 129 -22.38 -28.76 40.75
CA LEU A 129 -21.69 -28.10 41.86
C LEU A 129 -22.62 -27.19 42.68
N LEU A 130 -23.49 -26.42 42.02
CA LEU A 130 -24.46 -25.56 42.71
C LEU A 130 -25.49 -26.36 43.51
N GLU A 131 -25.97 -27.49 42.99
CA GLU A 131 -26.91 -28.38 43.70
C GLU A 131 -26.26 -29.10 44.88
N ASP A 132 -24.98 -29.46 44.77
CA ASP A 132 -24.22 -30.12 45.83
C ASP A 132 -23.87 -29.18 46.98
N ASP A 133 -23.67 -27.89 46.72
CA ASP A 133 -23.44 -26.88 47.76
C ASP A 133 -24.73 -26.56 48.54
N VAL A 134 -25.89 -26.46 47.88
CA VAL A 134 -27.19 -26.28 48.55
C VAL A 134 -27.54 -27.45 49.48
N LYS A 135 -27.12 -28.67 49.14
CA LYS A 135 -27.33 -29.87 49.98
C LYS A 135 -26.37 -29.96 51.17
N LYS A 136 -25.26 -29.23 51.17
CA LYS A 136 -24.32 -29.20 52.30
C LYS A 136 -24.71 -28.22 53.39
N GLU A 137 -25.54 -27.22 53.07
CA GLU A 137 -26.04 -26.21 54.01
C GLU A 137 -27.39 -26.57 54.65
N ALA A 138 -27.99 -27.71 54.26
CA ALA A 138 -29.25 -28.25 54.81
C ALA A 138 -29.00 -29.47 55.70
#